data_AF-A0A4U8PZ29-F1
#
_entry.id   AF-A0A4U8PZ29-F1
#
_cell.length_a   1.000
_cell.length_b   1.000
_cell.length_c   1.000
_cell.angle_alpha   90.00
_cell.angle_beta   90.00
_cell.angle_gamma   90.00
#
_symmetry.space_group_name_H-M   'P 1'
#
loop_
_entity.id
_entity.type
_entity.pdbx_description
1 polymer ?
#
loop_
_entity_poly.entity_id
_entity_poly.type
_entity_poly.pdbx_seq_one_letter_code
_entity_poly.pdbx_strand_id
1 'polypeptide(L)'
;MDIKPIETKYNGFRFRSRLEARWAIFFDAIGLKYEYEVEGFEMKGIRYLPDFYIPSLDRWFEIKAMSLNNYELKKCEEFCFNKDNENIKFSVLVGSPEAVKIGEFAGIMEYVWEWPSEQYPENYRLLAPEELAEREYYSRFVKGLWVVPGVTEEELTLAATVARQARFEFGESPINTAERKNIDDR
;
A
#
# COMPACT_ATOMS: atom_id res chain seq x y z
N MET A 1 -15.54 -25.80 14.99
CA MET A 1 -14.28 -26.03 14.27
C MET A 1 -13.63 -24.67 14.11
N ASP A 2 -12.59 -24.39 14.89
CA ASP A 2 -11.84 -23.14 14.77
C ASP A 2 -10.93 -23.24 13.55
N ILE A 3 -11.30 -22.55 12.47
CA ILE A 3 -10.43 -22.36 11.32
C ILE A 3 -9.31 -21.43 11.79
N LYS A 4 -8.14 -21.99 12.11
CA LYS A 4 -6.95 -21.18 12.39
C LYS A 4 -6.36 -20.71 11.06
N PRO A 5 -6.22 -19.38 10.83
CA PRO A 5 -5.51 -18.88 9.66
C PRO A 5 -4.08 -19.43 9.63
N ILE A 6 -3.62 -19.85 8.45
CA ILE A 6 -2.21 -20.20 8.25
C ILE A 6 -1.39 -18.92 8.46
N GLU A 7 -0.39 -18.98 9.34
CA GLU A 7 0.50 -17.84 9.58
C GLU A 7 1.20 -17.44 8.29
N THR A 8 1.08 -16.16 7.93
CA THR A 8 1.71 -15.60 6.73
C THR A 8 3.02 -14.93 7.17
N LYS A 9 4.13 -15.66 7.06
CA LYS A 9 5.46 -15.17 7.44
C LYS A 9 6.25 -14.74 6.23
N TYR A 10 6.86 -13.57 6.29
CA TYR A 10 7.82 -13.10 5.30
C TYR A 10 8.75 -12.05 5.93
N ASN A 11 10.04 -12.10 5.59
CA ASN A 11 11.07 -11.16 6.05
C ASN A 11 11.08 -10.91 7.58
N GLY A 12 10.86 -11.97 8.38
CA GLY A 12 10.83 -11.89 9.84
C GLY A 12 9.50 -11.37 10.45
N PHE A 13 8.56 -10.90 9.63
CA PHE A 13 7.25 -10.44 10.08
C PHE A 13 6.18 -11.52 9.98
N ARG A 14 5.15 -11.40 10.83
CA ARG A 14 3.91 -12.17 10.76
C ARG A 14 2.79 -11.24 10.32
N PHE A 15 2.43 -11.31 9.05
CA PHE A 15 1.40 -10.45 8.47
C PHE A 15 -0.02 -10.86 8.89
N ARG A 16 -0.90 -9.88 9.09
CA ARG A 16 -2.32 -10.08 9.42
C ARG A 16 -3.10 -10.70 8.26
N SER A 17 -2.65 -10.47 7.04
CA SER A 17 -3.24 -11.05 5.84
C SER A 17 -2.19 -11.50 4.82
N ARG A 18 -2.58 -12.46 3.97
CA ARG A 18 -1.78 -12.84 2.78
C ARG A 18 -1.59 -11.65 1.84
N LEU A 19 -2.55 -10.75 1.78
CA LEU A 19 -2.51 -9.59 0.90
C LEU A 19 -1.41 -8.61 1.33
N GLU A 20 -1.33 -8.28 2.61
CA GLU A 20 -0.23 -7.46 3.16
C GLU A 20 1.12 -8.10 2.88
N ALA A 21 1.27 -9.41 3.08
CA ALA A 21 2.54 -10.08 2.79
C ALA A 21 2.92 -10.03 1.30
N ARG A 22 1.95 -10.07 0.37
CA ARG A 22 2.23 -9.87 -1.05
C ARG A 22 2.73 -8.45 -1.34
N TRP A 23 2.16 -7.44 -0.69
CA TRP A 23 2.67 -6.07 -0.80
C TRP A 23 4.07 -5.92 -0.22
N ALA A 24 4.36 -6.56 0.92
CA ALA A 24 5.70 -6.63 1.47
C ALA A 24 6.71 -7.26 0.50
N ILE A 25 6.36 -8.39 -0.14
CA ILE A 25 7.18 -9.02 -1.18
C ILE A 25 7.38 -8.09 -2.38
N PHE A 26 6.32 -7.39 -2.80
CA PHE A 26 6.41 -6.42 -3.88
C PHE A 26 7.39 -5.30 -3.55
N PHE A 27 7.26 -4.66 -2.37
CA PHE A 27 8.15 -3.60 -1.92
C PHE A 27 9.61 -4.07 -1.87
N ASP A 28 9.88 -5.24 -1.28
CA ASP A 28 11.22 -5.83 -1.24
C ASP A 28 11.76 -6.11 -2.67
N ALA A 29 10.91 -6.60 -3.58
CA ALA A 29 11.31 -6.93 -4.95
C ALA A 29 11.68 -5.70 -5.79
N ILE A 30 11.06 -4.54 -5.54
CA ILE A 30 11.42 -3.25 -6.15
C ILE A 30 12.47 -2.47 -5.34
N GLY A 31 13.06 -3.10 -4.32
CA GLY A 31 14.15 -2.51 -3.53
C GLY A 31 13.73 -1.47 -2.49
N LEU A 32 12.43 -1.37 -2.17
CA LEU A 32 11.93 -0.48 -1.13
C LEU A 32 11.92 -1.19 0.23
N LYS A 33 12.63 -0.61 1.19
CA LYS A 33 12.51 -1.01 2.60
C LYS A 33 11.21 -0.48 3.17
N TYR A 34 10.50 -1.34 3.87
CA TYR A 34 9.28 -1.00 4.58
C TYR A 34 9.44 -1.26 6.07
N GLU A 35 8.66 -0.53 6.85
CA GLU A 35 8.38 -0.80 8.23
C GLU A 35 6.91 -1.23 8.32
N TYR A 36 6.64 -2.35 9.00
CA TYR A 36 5.31 -2.95 9.09
C TYR A 36 4.70 -2.70 10.47
N GLU A 37 3.47 -2.20 10.53
CA GLU A 37 2.74 -1.89 11.77
C GLU A 37 3.57 -1.11 12.80
N VAL A 38 4.23 -0.03 12.37
CA VAL A 38 5.21 0.73 13.18
C VAL A 38 4.66 1.16 14.53
N GLU A 39 3.54 1.90 14.51
CA GLU A 39 2.90 2.40 15.72
C GLU A 39 1.41 2.67 15.49
N GLY A 40 0.62 2.46 16.55
CA GLY A 40 -0.81 2.78 16.56
C GLY A 40 -1.05 4.20 17.06
N PHE A 41 -1.96 4.90 16.40
CA PHE A 41 -2.34 6.27 16.71
C PHE A 41 -3.74 6.32 17.32
N GLU A 42 -3.98 7.29 18.20
CA GLU A 42 -5.30 7.61 18.71
C GLU A 42 -5.64 9.06 18.36
N MET A 43 -6.68 9.26 17.56
CA MET A 43 -7.16 10.59 17.14
C MET A 43 -8.64 10.73 17.50
N LYS A 44 -8.97 11.61 18.45
CA LYS A 44 -10.36 11.89 18.85
C LYS A 44 -11.17 10.62 19.21
N GLY A 45 -10.54 9.67 19.90
CA GLY A 45 -11.16 8.38 20.29
C GLY A 45 -11.18 7.32 19.17
N ILE A 46 -10.65 7.62 17.99
CA ILE A 46 -10.44 6.67 16.90
C ILE A 46 -9.03 6.12 17.00
N ARG A 47 -8.89 4.79 17.10
CA ARG A 47 -7.59 4.12 17.02
C ARG A 47 -7.34 3.65 15.60
N TYR A 48 -6.12 3.88 15.12
CA TYR A 48 -5.71 3.52 13.78
C TYR A 48 -4.25 3.08 13.74
N LEU A 49 -3.96 2.03 12.96
CA LEU A 49 -2.64 1.47 12.77
C LEU A 49 -2.47 1.23 11.26
N PRO A 50 -1.75 2.13 10.55
CA PRO A 50 -1.43 1.95 9.15
C PRO A 50 -0.63 0.65 8.93
N ASP A 51 -0.79 0.02 7.77
CA ASP A 51 -0.11 -1.25 7.47
C ASP A 51 1.40 -1.08 7.27
N PHE A 52 1.80 -0.11 6.43
CA PHE A 52 3.20 0.07 6.04
C PHE A 52 3.62 1.54 6.07
N TYR A 53 4.90 1.75 6.39
CA TYR A 53 5.62 3.00 6.14
C TYR A 53 6.86 2.71 5.30
N ILE A 54 7.12 3.51 4.25
CA ILE A 54 8.30 3.39 3.40
C ILE A 54 9.19 4.62 3.61
N PRO A 55 10.28 4.50 4.40
CA PRO A 55 11.10 5.66 4.78
C PRO A 55 11.74 6.41 3.61
N SER A 56 12.15 5.71 2.55
CA SER A 56 12.78 6.34 1.38
C SER A 56 11.82 7.21 0.56
N LEU A 57 10.51 7.01 0.74
CA LEU A 57 9.47 7.82 0.10
C LEU A 57 8.84 8.82 1.08
N ASP A 58 9.07 8.63 2.38
CA ASP A 58 8.35 9.30 3.46
C ASP A 58 6.83 9.20 3.18
N ARG A 59 6.36 7.95 3.07
CA ARG A 59 5.00 7.62 2.63
C ARG A 59 4.42 6.44 3.40
N TRP A 60 3.16 6.60 3.79
CA TRP A 60 2.34 5.58 4.43
C TRP A 60 1.48 4.84 3.41
N PHE A 61 1.24 3.56 3.65
CA PHE A 61 0.37 2.72 2.83
C PHE A 61 -0.62 1.93 3.70
N GLU A 62 -1.89 1.92 3.28
CA GLU A 62 -2.93 1.04 3.77
C GLU A 62 -3.32 0.04 2.67
N ILE A 63 -3.40 -1.23 3.02
CA ILE A 63 -3.72 -2.32 2.11
C ILE A 63 -5.15 -2.78 2.32
N LYS A 64 -5.93 -2.84 1.23
CA LYS A 64 -7.31 -3.34 1.27
C LYS A 64 -7.59 -4.34 0.17
N ALA A 65 -8.41 -5.35 0.49
CA ALA A 65 -8.82 -6.33 -0.51
C ALA A 65 -9.87 -5.77 -1.48
N MET A 66 -10.71 -4.86 -1.00
CA MET A 66 -11.83 -4.26 -1.74
C MET A 66 -11.99 -2.79 -1.31
N SER A 67 -13.05 -2.14 -1.80
CA SER A 67 -13.45 -0.81 -1.36
C SER A 67 -13.63 -0.73 0.16
N LEU A 68 -13.30 0.44 0.72
CA LEU A 68 -13.40 0.76 2.12
C LEU A 68 -14.84 1.13 2.46
N ASN A 69 -15.27 0.75 3.66
CA ASN A 69 -16.47 1.34 4.24
C ASN A 69 -16.20 2.76 4.78
N ASN A 70 -17.28 3.49 5.06
CA ASN A 70 -17.21 4.87 5.55
C ASN A 70 -16.38 5.03 6.82
N TYR A 71 -16.35 4.01 7.70
CA TYR A 71 -15.58 4.05 8.93
C TYR A 71 -14.07 3.85 8.69
N GLU A 72 -13.70 2.98 7.75
CA GLU A 72 -12.30 2.80 7.34
C GLU A 72 -11.75 4.03 6.61
N LEU A 73 -12.53 4.61 5.69
CA LEU A 73 -12.17 5.88 5.06
C LEU A 73 -11.95 6.96 6.11
N LYS A 74 -12.89 7.09 7.06
CA LYS A 74 -12.78 8.10 8.13
C LYS A 74 -11.52 7.94 8.97
N LYS A 75 -11.09 6.70 9.24
CA LYS A 75 -9.82 6.42 9.93
C LYS A 75 -8.62 6.93 9.13
N CYS A 76 -8.56 6.63 7.84
CA CYS A 76 -7.50 7.09 6.96
C CYS A 76 -7.46 8.63 6.87
N GLU A 77 -8.63 9.27 6.72
CA GLU A 77 -8.72 10.72 6.68
C GLU A 77 -8.26 11.37 8.00
N GLU A 78 -8.77 10.92 9.15
CA GLU A 78 -8.36 11.49 10.44
C GLU A 78 -6.87 11.25 10.68
N PHE A 79 -6.31 10.13 10.24
CA PHE A 79 -4.87 9.94 10.30
C PHE A 79 -4.13 11.00 9.49
N CYS A 80 -4.51 11.21 8.22
CA CYS A 80 -3.88 12.21 7.37
C CYS A 80 -4.00 13.62 7.96
N PHE A 81 -5.21 14.02 8.40
CA PHE A 81 -5.45 15.34 8.99
C PHE A 81 -4.66 15.58 10.27
N ASN A 82 -4.57 14.59 11.17
CA ASN A 82 -3.97 14.82 12.49
C ASN A 82 -2.46 14.53 12.52
N LYS A 83 -1.94 13.69 11.61
CA LYS A 83 -0.52 13.33 11.58
C LYS A 83 0.35 14.43 10.97
N ASP A 84 -0.05 14.94 9.81
CA ASP A 84 0.59 16.06 9.09
C ASP A 84 -0.29 16.46 7.90
N ASN A 85 -1.35 17.24 8.14
CA ASN A 85 -2.30 17.63 7.08
C ASN A 85 -1.62 18.30 5.87
N GLU A 86 -0.51 19.01 6.10
CA GLU A 86 0.13 19.83 5.07
C GLU A 86 1.04 19.02 4.16
N ASN A 87 1.69 17.97 4.68
CA ASN A 87 2.75 17.27 3.94
C ASN A 87 2.63 15.75 3.89
N ILE A 88 1.64 15.15 4.58
CA ILE A 88 1.55 13.68 4.64
C ILE A 88 1.38 13.07 3.25
N LYS A 89 2.22 12.07 2.95
CA LYS A 89 2.03 11.19 1.80
C LYS A 89 1.38 9.90 2.29
N PHE A 90 0.17 9.64 1.82
CA PHE A 90 -0.58 8.46 2.20
C PHE A 90 -1.28 7.88 0.98
N SER A 91 -1.16 6.57 0.81
CA SER A 91 -1.77 5.84 -0.30
C SER A 91 -2.57 4.65 0.21
N VAL A 92 -3.77 4.47 -0.33
CA VAL A 92 -4.52 3.22 -0.20
C VAL A 92 -4.28 2.39 -1.44
N LEU A 93 -3.88 1.13 -1.24
CA LEU A 93 -3.68 0.14 -2.29
C LEU A 93 -4.77 -0.91 -2.19
N VAL A 94 -5.59 -1.02 -3.24
CA VAL A 94 -6.71 -1.96 -3.29
C VAL A 94 -6.36 -3.14 -4.18
N GLY A 95 -6.51 -4.35 -3.65
CA GLY A 95 -6.19 -5.59 -4.33
C GLY A 95 -4.73 -6.02 -4.21
N SER A 96 -4.37 -7.05 -4.97
CA SER A 96 -2.98 -7.54 -5.04
C SER A 96 -2.14 -6.62 -5.95
N PRO A 97 -0.81 -6.57 -5.76
CA PRO A 97 0.07 -5.78 -6.63
C PRO A 97 -0.15 -6.09 -8.11
N GLU A 98 -0.40 -5.06 -8.90
CA GLU A 98 -0.61 -5.18 -10.35
C GLU A 98 0.03 -3.98 -11.05
N ALA A 99 0.99 -4.27 -11.92
CA ALA A 99 1.58 -3.26 -12.80
C ALA A 99 0.58 -2.93 -13.90
N VAL A 100 0.31 -1.64 -14.08
CA VAL A 100 -0.55 -1.12 -15.15
C VAL A 100 0.22 -0.12 -16.00
N LYS A 101 -0.15 -0.06 -17.28
CA LYS A 101 0.39 0.91 -18.23
C LYS A 101 -0.69 1.88 -18.68
N ILE A 102 -0.45 3.17 -18.52
CA ILE A 102 -1.34 4.25 -18.95
C ILE A 102 -0.52 5.22 -19.80
N GLY A 103 -0.78 5.21 -21.10
CA GLY A 103 0.04 5.95 -22.06
C GLY A 103 1.49 5.47 -22.02
N GLU A 104 2.41 6.39 -21.73
CA GLU A 104 3.85 6.13 -21.66
C GLU A 104 4.33 5.73 -20.25
N PHE A 105 3.44 5.75 -19.25
CA PHE A 105 3.78 5.50 -17.86
C PHE A 105 3.37 4.09 -17.43
N ALA A 106 4.28 3.40 -16.74
CA ALA A 106 4.00 2.16 -16.03
C ALA A 106 4.02 2.43 -14.52
N GLY A 107 3.08 1.87 -13.77
CA GLY A 107 2.98 2.10 -12.34
C GLY A 107 1.99 1.18 -11.65
N ILE A 108 1.71 1.50 -10.39
CA ILE A 108 0.71 0.84 -9.56
C ILE A 108 -0.48 1.79 -9.39
N MET A 109 -1.70 1.30 -9.59
CA MET A 109 -2.88 2.11 -9.26
C MET A 109 -2.97 2.31 -7.75
N GLU A 110 -3.16 3.56 -7.33
CA GLU A 110 -3.30 3.94 -5.94
C GLU A 110 -4.47 4.90 -5.74
N TYR A 111 -4.91 5.04 -4.50
CA TYR A 111 -5.71 6.18 -4.07
C TYR A 111 -4.89 7.01 -3.12
N VAL A 112 -4.44 8.17 -3.60
CA VAL A 112 -3.51 9.04 -2.89
C VAL A 112 -4.29 10.14 -2.18
N TRP A 113 -3.86 10.47 -0.96
CA TRP A 113 -4.38 11.60 -0.21
C TRP A 113 -3.92 12.93 -0.84
N GLU A 114 -4.86 13.77 -1.25
CA GLU A 114 -4.57 15.13 -1.71
C GLU A 114 -4.42 16.08 -0.52
N TRP A 115 -3.26 16.73 -0.37
CA TRP A 115 -3.00 17.71 0.69
C TRP A 115 -3.57 19.10 0.33
N PRO A 116 -3.80 19.99 1.31
CA PRO A 116 -4.35 21.32 1.06
C PRO A 116 -3.48 22.13 0.10
N SER A 117 -4.09 22.81 -0.86
CA SER A 117 -3.44 23.75 -1.78
C SER A 117 -4.37 24.92 -2.10
N GLU A 118 -3.88 25.94 -2.81
CA GLU A 118 -4.73 27.05 -3.28
C GLU A 118 -5.89 26.54 -4.15
N GLN A 119 -5.66 25.49 -4.93
CA GLN A 119 -6.68 24.86 -5.77
C GLN A 119 -7.64 23.97 -4.96
N TYR A 120 -7.12 23.28 -3.94
CA TYR A 120 -7.88 22.36 -3.10
C TYR A 120 -7.72 22.72 -1.62
N PRO A 121 -8.49 23.70 -1.11
CA PRO A 121 -8.37 24.13 0.28
C PRO A 121 -8.77 23.01 1.26
N GLU A 122 -8.40 23.15 2.53
CA GLU A 122 -8.54 22.10 3.55
C GLU A 122 -9.97 21.54 3.69
N ASN A 123 -11.00 22.37 3.52
CA ASN A 123 -12.41 21.99 3.60
C ASN A 123 -12.97 21.43 2.29
N TYR A 124 -12.18 21.37 1.22
CA TYR A 124 -12.60 20.85 -0.07
C TYR A 124 -12.62 19.32 -0.06
N ARG A 125 -13.65 18.74 -0.65
CA ARG A 125 -13.82 17.28 -0.79
C ARG A 125 -14.32 16.97 -2.20
N LEU A 126 -13.82 15.88 -2.76
CA LEU A 126 -14.20 15.31 -4.05
C LEU A 126 -15.00 14.04 -3.82
N LEU A 127 -15.86 13.69 -4.78
CA LEU A 127 -16.48 12.37 -4.77
C LEU A 127 -15.35 11.32 -4.85
N ALA A 128 -15.26 10.46 -3.83
CA ALA A 128 -14.28 9.39 -3.79
C ALA A 128 -14.50 8.45 -4.99
N PRO A 129 -13.43 7.92 -5.61
CA PRO A 129 -13.56 6.93 -6.66
C PRO A 129 -14.42 5.74 -6.21
N GLU A 130 -15.30 5.24 -7.10
CA GLU A 130 -16.23 4.15 -6.79
C GLU A 130 -15.50 2.86 -6.38
N GLU A 131 -14.28 2.67 -6.85
CA GLU A 131 -13.45 1.52 -6.50
C GLU A 131 -12.79 1.65 -5.11
N LEU A 132 -12.73 2.87 -4.56
CA LEU A 132 -12.20 3.14 -3.22
C LEU A 132 -13.29 3.05 -2.15
N ALA A 133 -14.50 3.56 -2.41
CA ALA A 133 -15.57 3.67 -1.41
C ALA A 133 -16.74 2.73 -1.73
N GLU A 134 -17.24 1.98 -0.74
CA GLU A 134 -18.37 1.05 -0.94
C GLU A 134 -19.71 1.75 -1.27
N ARG A 135 -19.79 3.05 -0.95
CA ARG A 135 -20.95 3.94 -1.10
C ARG A 135 -20.45 5.34 -1.45
N GLU A 136 -21.37 6.20 -1.88
CA GLU A 136 -21.08 7.62 -2.10
C GLU A 136 -20.44 8.23 -0.84
N TYR A 137 -19.22 8.73 -1.01
CA TYR A 137 -18.42 9.31 0.06
C TYR A 137 -17.59 10.47 -0.52
N TYR A 138 -17.55 11.59 0.19
CA TYR A 138 -16.77 12.75 -0.22
C TYR A 138 -15.47 12.80 0.60
N SER A 139 -14.34 12.61 -0.07
CA SER A 139 -13.01 12.54 0.56
C SER A 139 -12.00 13.43 -0.15
N ARG A 140 -10.74 13.41 0.29
CA ARG A 140 -9.62 13.97 -0.48
C ARG A 140 -8.79 12.91 -1.20
N PHE A 141 -9.21 11.65 -1.16
CA PHE A 141 -8.55 10.60 -1.90
C PHE A 141 -8.87 10.71 -3.39
N VAL A 142 -7.83 10.72 -4.20
CA VAL A 142 -7.93 10.74 -5.66
C VAL A 142 -7.24 9.52 -6.25
N LYS A 143 -7.76 9.04 -7.38
CA LYS A 143 -7.17 7.90 -8.10
C LYS A 143 -5.87 8.37 -8.78
N GLY A 144 -4.77 7.70 -8.50
CA GLY A 144 -3.45 8.01 -9.03
C GLY A 144 -2.77 6.80 -9.65
N LEU A 145 -1.69 7.08 -10.40
CA LEU A 145 -0.75 6.07 -10.87
C LEU A 145 0.59 6.33 -10.18
N TRP A 146 0.97 5.44 -9.27
CA TRP A 146 2.28 5.49 -8.63
C TRP A 146 3.35 4.95 -9.59
N VAL A 147 4.07 5.87 -10.23
CA VAL A 147 5.29 5.55 -10.98
C VAL A 147 6.43 5.41 -9.97
N VAL A 148 6.96 4.20 -9.83
CA VAL A 148 8.02 3.90 -8.87
C VAL A 148 9.35 4.45 -9.39
N PRO A 149 10.01 5.40 -8.68
CA PRO A 149 11.25 6.00 -9.17
C PRO A 149 12.34 4.94 -9.36
N GLY A 150 12.98 4.94 -10.53
CA GLY A 150 14.13 4.08 -10.82
C GLY A 150 13.80 2.60 -11.09
N VAL A 151 12.53 2.25 -11.28
CA VAL A 151 12.08 0.89 -11.60
C VAL A 151 11.51 0.86 -13.01
N THR A 152 11.99 -0.06 -13.86
CA THR A 152 11.47 -0.18 -15.24
C THR A 152 10.09 -0.87 -15.28
N GLU A 153 9.40 -0.78 -16.42
CA GLU A 153 8.13 -1.49 -16.64
C GLU A 153 8.30 -3.02 -16.47
N GLU A 154 9.41 -3.57 -16.97
CA GLU A 154 9.71 -5.00 -16.86
C GLU A 154 9.97 -5.41 -15.41
N GLU A 155 10.76 -4.62 -14.67
CA GLU A 155 11.04 -4.87 -13.25
C GLU A 155 9.77 -4.79 -12.41
N LEU A 156 8.93 -3.78 -12.67
CA LEU A 156 7.65 -3.58 -11.99
C LEU A 156 6.70 -4.77 -12.24
N THR A 157 6.58 -5.20 -13.50
CA THR A 157 5.73 -6.32 -13.91
C THR A 157 6.21 -7.63 -13.28
N LEU A 158 7.52 -7.86 -13.26
CA LEU A 158 8.13 -9.02 -12.62
C LEU A 158 7.86 -9.02 -11.11
N ALA A 159 8.08 -7.89 -10.42
CA ALA A 159 7.84 -7.76 -8.99
C ALA A 159 6.37 -8.03 -8.62
N ALA A 160 5.41 -7.45 -9.36
CA ALA A 160 3.99 -7.69 -9.16
C ALA A 160 3.62 -9.17 -9.38
N THR A 161 4.22 -9.81 -10.40
CA THR A 161 3.99 -11.23 -10.70
C THR A 161 4.51 -12.13 -9.57
N VAL A 162 5.74 -11.91 -9.12
CA VAL A 162 6.35 -12.67 -8.00
C VAL A 162 5.51 -12.54 -6.74
N ALA A 163 5.10 -11.32 -6.39
CA ALA A 163 4.25 -11.05 -5.24
C ALA A 163 2.91 -11.81 -5.33
N ARG A 164 2.22 -11.75 -6.47
CA ARG A 164 0.93 -12.45 -6.66
C ARG A 164 1.05 -13.97 -6.58
N GLN A 165 2.15 -14.52 -7.08
CA GLN A 165 2.38 -15.97 -7.12
C GLN A 165 2.85 -16.56 -5.78
N ALA A 166 3.25 -15.72 -4.82
CA ALA A 166 3.70 -16.18 -3.52
C ALA A 166 2.61 -17.02 -2.81
N ARG A 167 3.00 -18.24 -2.42
CA ARG A 167 2.17 -19.22 -1.74
C ARG A 167 2.63 -19.38 -0.29
N PHE A 168 1.79 -18.97 0.65
CA PHE A 168 2.11 -19.08 2.08
C PHE A 168 1.68 -20.42 2.71
N GLU A 169 0.99 -21.27 1.94
CA GLU A 169 0.34 -22.49 2.43
C GLU A 169 1.33 -23.64 2.72
N PHE A 170 2.55 -23.57 2.16
CA PHE A 170 3.58 -24.61 2.28
C PHE A 170 4.87 -24.12 2.96
N GLY A 171 4.85 -22.95 3.59
CA GLY A 171 6.05 -22.35 4.18
C GLY A 171 7.07 -21.84 3.15
N GLU A 172 6.69 -21.78 1.88
CA GLU A 172 7.50 -21.18 0.81
C GLU A 172 7.61 -19.68 1.06
N SER A 173 8.82 -19.20 1.35
CA SER A 173 9.14 -17.78 1.26
C SER A 173 9.73 -17.55 -0.13
N PRO A 174 9.18 -16.65 -0.96
CA PRO A 174 9.80 -16.31 -2.23
C PRO A 174 11.22 -15.81 -1.97
N ILE A 175 12.17 -16.41 -2.67
CA ILE A 175 13.60 -16.10 -2.55
C ILE A 175 13.80 -14.62 -2.89
N ASN A 176 14.49 -13.90 -2.01
CA ASN A 176 14.80 -12.49 -2.18
C ASN A 176 15.52 -12.27 -3.53
N THR A 177 14.89 -11.54 -4.46
CA THR A 177 15.49 -11.26 -5.78
C THR A 177 16.76 -10.42 -5.69
N ALA A 178 16.98 -9.69 -4.59
CA ALA A 178 18.24 -9.02 -4.33
C ALA A 178 19.42 -9.99 -4.12
N GLU A 179 19.16 -11.24 -3.71
CA GLU A 179 20.22 -12.27 -3.59
C GLU A 179 20.61 -12.88 -4.94
N ARG A 180 19.74 -12.82 -5.97
CA ARG A 180 20.08 -13.32 -7.32
C ARG A 180 21.15 -12.48 -8.02
N LYS A 181 21.16 -11.15 -7.83
CA LYS A 181 22.18 -10.28 -8.45
C LYS A 181 23.61 -10.56 -7.94
N ASN A 182 23.78 -11.26 -6.82
CA ASN A 182 25.10 -11.62 -6.28
C ASN A 182 25.59 -13.03 -6.66
N ILE A 183 24.77 -13.83 -7.35
CA ILE A 183 25.11 -15.21 -7.73
C ILE A 183 25.56 -15.31 -9.19
N ASP A 184 25.04 -14.46 -10.08
CA ASP A 184 25.45 -14.44 -11.50
C ASP A 184 26.74 -13.62 -11.75
N ASP A 185 27.30 -12.96 -10.73
CA ASP A 185 28.57 -12.20 -10.79
C ASP A 185 29.76 -12.96 -10.13
N ARG A 186 29.69 -14.29 -10.00
CA ARG A 186 30.80 -15.14 -9.49
C ARG A 186 31.21 -16.26 -10.43
#